data_AF-A0A7J5X663-F1
#
_entry.id   AF-A0A7J5X663-F1
#
_cell.length_a   1.000
_cell.length_b   1.000
_cell.length_c   1.000
_cell.angle_alpha   90.00
_cell.angle_beta   90.00
_cell.angle_gamma   90.00
#
_symmetry.space_group_name_H-M   'P 1'
#
loop_
_entity.id
_entity.type
_entity.pdbx_description
1 polymer ?
#
loop_
_entity_poly.entity_id
_entity_poly.type
_entity_poly.pdbx_seq_one_letter_code
_entity_poly.pdbx_strand_id
1 'polypeptide(L)'
;MACSTGVDGCKELTSGWFTEWMNNPAVNKYNATIASEADKLMSALSCSKKPWLLNRYLEYCLDPKKIRKQDATSTIISIASNSVGQPLAWDFVRSRWDYIFNEYGGGSFSFGGLISGVTRRFSSEFEYKQFKADNAANFGSGTAALEQALERTKANMKWVALNKKPVLDWFEIKHKETSSEHDMNIPDKRAALGSCSWRESLLPAGCSSLSADPGTAADFGVLEQILMLSAPKPPR
;
A
#
# COMPACT_ATOMS: atom_id res chain seq x y z
N MET A 1 1.27 3.20 -5.45
CA MET A 1 -0.03 3.90 -5.57
C MET A 1 -1.03 3.18 -6.50
N ALA A 2 -0.99 1.85 -6.66
CA ALA A 2 -2.06 1.07 -7.32
C ALA A 2 -2.66 -0.03 -6.40
N CYS A 3 -2.01 -0.29 -5.26
CA CYS A 3 -2.32 -1.43 -4.39
C CYS A 3 -2.97 -1.01 -3.07
N SER A 4 -2.89 0.30 -2.77
CA SER A 4 -3.63 0.95 -1.70
C SER A 4 -5.13 1.04 -2.00
N THR A 5 -5.52 0.92 -3.28
CA THR A 5 -6.92 1.02 -3.74
C THR A 5 -7.67 -0.32 -3.67
N GLY A 6 -7.01 -1.41 -3.25
CA GLY A 6 -7.67 -2.69 -3.00
C GLY A 6 -8.17 -3.44 -4.24
N VAL A 7 -7.89 -2.97 -5.45
CA VAL A 7 -8.34 -3.56 -6.72
C VAL A 7 -7.77 -4.97 -6.90
N ASP A 8 -8.62 -5.99 -7.00
CA ASP A 8 -8.20 -7.40 -7.08
C ASP A 8 -7.37 -7.70 -8.32
N GLY A 9 -7.71 -7.12 -9.48
CA GLY A 9 -6.91 -7.26 -10.70
C GLY A 9 -5.47 -6.78 -10.54
N CYS A 10 -5.22 -5.72 -9.75
CA CYS A 10 -3.86 -5.27 -9.46
C CYS A 10 -3.10 -6.29 -8.58
N LYS A 11 -3.79 -6.92 -7.62
CA LYS A 11 -3.20 -7.95 -6.74
C LYS A 11 -2.81 -9.20 -7.52
N GLU A 12 -3.68 -9.65 -8.43
CA GLU A 12 -3.45 -10.83 -9.27
C GLU A 12 -2.30 -10.58 -10.25
N LEU A 13 -2.31 -9.44 -10.94
CA LEU A 13 -1.26 -9.06 -11.88
C LEU A 13 0.11 -8.98 -11.18
N THR A 14 0.20 -8.28 -10.06
CA THR A 14 1.47 -8.12 -9.31
C THR A 14 1.98 -9.44 -8.75
N SER A 15 1.09 -10.29 -8.24
CA SER A 15 1.44 -11.64 -7.77
C SER A 15 1.88 -12.55 -8.93
N GLY A 16 1.23 -12.42 -10.09
CA GLY A 16 1.57 -13.15 -11.32
C GLY A 16 2.94 -12.77 -11.83
N TRP A 17 3.23 -11.47 -11.96
CA TRP A 17 4.54 -10.97 -12.38
C TRP A 17 5.66 -11.41 -11.44
N PHE A 18 5.44 -11.38 -10.13
CA PHE A 18 6.42 -11.87 -9.17
C PHE A 18 6.68 -13.37 -9.34
N THR A 19 5.62 -14.16 -9.58
CA THR A 19 5.73 -15.61 -9.78
C THR A 19 6.48 -15.94 -11.07
N GLU A 20 6.16 -15.24 -12.15
CA GLU A 20 6.86 -15.36 -13.44
C GLU A 20 8.36 -15.04 -13.27
N TRP A 21 8.68 -13.96 -12.58
CA TRP A 21 10.06 -13.59 -12.30
C TRP A 21 10.80 -14.65 -11.48
N MET A 22 10.18 -15.19 -10.43
CA MET A 22 10.80 -16.26 -9.65
C MET A 22 11.08 -17.51 -10.46
N ASN A 23 10.18 -17.87 -11.38
CA ASN A 23 10.33 -19.04 -12.23
C ASN A 23 11.39 -18.84 -13.31
N ASN A 24 11.63 -17.59 -13.71
CA ASN A 24 12.67 -17.25 -14.68
C ASN A 24 13.48 -16.02 -14.26
N PRO A 25 14.47 -16.19 -13.36
CA PRO A 25 15.33 -15.10 -12.92
C PRO A 25 16.19 -14.52 -14.06
N ALA A 26 16.36 -15.26 -15.17
CA ALA A 26 17.10 -14.79 -16.33
C ALA A 26 16.26 -13.84 -17.22
N VAL A 27 14.93 -13.98 -17.21
CA VAL A 27 14.01 -13.00 -17.81
C VAL A 27 13.80 -11.88 -16.80
N ASN A 28 14.83 -11.07 -16.75
CA ASN A 28 14.92 -9.95 -15.88
C ASN A 28 14.13 -8.75 -16.45
N LYS A 29 12.81 -8.69 -16.18
CA LYS A 29 11.99 -7.48 -16.47
C LYS A 29 12.41 -6.26 -15.59
N TYR A 30 13.25 -6.47 -14.57
CA TYR A 30 13.75 -5.45 -13.63
C TYR A 30 15.03 -4.74 -14.12
N ASN A 31 15.68 -5.24 -15.17
CA ASN A 31 16.72 -4.56 -15.93
C ASN A 31 16.04 -3.70 -17.01
N ALA A 32 15.02 -2.97 -16.58
CA ALA A 32 14.48 -1.91 -17.41
C ALA A 32 15.64 -0.96 -17.70
N THR A 33 15.83 -0.65 -18.98
CA THR A 33 16.81 0.34 -19.42
C THR A 33 16.56 1.70 -18.75
N ILE A 34 15.33 1.92 -18.27
CA ILE A 34 14.89 3.12 -17.57
C ILE A 34 14.74 2.83 -16.06
N ALA A 35 15.54 3.50 -15.24
CA ALA A 35 15.51 3.34 -13.78
C ALA A 35 14.12 3.59 -13.15
N SER A 36 13.37 4.57 -13.68
CA SER A 36 12.04 4.90 -13.17
C SER A 36 10.98 3.82 -13.46
N GLU A 37 11.19 2.98 -14.46
CA GLU A 37 10.33 1.81 -14.73
C GLU A 37 10.65 0.68 -13.76
N ALA A 38 11.94 0.45 -13.47
CA ALA A 38 12.36 -0.50 -12.46
C ALA A 38 11.77 -0.13 -11.08
N ASP A 39 11.80 1.15 -10.69
CA ASP A 39 11.21 1.63 -9.43
C ASP A 39 9.71 1.37 -9.33
N LYS A 40 8.96 1.64 -10.41
CA LYS A 40 7.52 1.37 -10.48
C LYS A 40 7.24 -0.11 -10.34
N LEU A 41 8.02 -0.96 -11.00
CA LEU A 41 7.89 -2.41 -10.90
C LEU A 41 8.20 -2.89 -9.47
N MET A 42 9.30 -2.45 -8.87
CA MET A 42 9.66 -2.81 -7.50
C MET A 42 8.57 -2.42 -6.49
N SER A 43 8.00 -1.22 -6.62
CA SER A 43 6.86 -0.78 -5.81
C SER A 43 5.60 -1.63 -6.06
N ALA A 44 5.34 -2.05 -7.30
CA ALA A 44 4.20 -2.88 -7.63
C ALA A 44 4.32 -4.31 -7.04
N LEU A 45 5.53 -4.88 -7.00
CA LEU A 45 5.77 -6.20 -6.43
C LEU A 45 5.54 -6.25 -4.92
N SER A 46 5.81 -5.15 -4.21
CA SER A 46 5.58 -5.06 -2.76
C SER A 46 4.10 -5.10 -2.36
N CYS A 47 3.20 -5.05 -3.34
CA CYS A 47 1.76 -5.04 -3.14
C CYS A 47 1.12 -6.40 -2.87
N SER A 48 1.84 -7.49 -3.13
CA SER A 48 1.35 -8.84 -2.91
C SER A 48 0.81 -9.01 -1.49
N LYS A 49 -0.31 -9.72 -1.33
CA LYS A 49 -0.86 -10.09 -0.01
C LYS A 49 -0.40 -11.47 0.46
N LYS A 50 0.45 -12.15 -0.32
CA LYS A 50 0.98 -13.48 0.01
C LYS A 50 2.25 -13.32 0.88
N PRO A 51 2.24 -13.68 2.18
CA PRO A 51 3.37 -13.46 3.07
C PRO A 51 4.68 -14.08 2.58
N TRP A 52 4.61 -15.29 2.02
CA TRP A 52 5.77 -16.00 1.50
C TRP A 52 6.43 -15.29 0.29
N LEU A 53 5.65 -14.58 -0.53
CA LEU A 53 6.18 -13.75 -1.61
C LEU A 53 6.93 -12.54 -1.06
N LEU A 54 6.36 -11.86 -0.08
CA LEU A 54 6.98 -10.68 0.54
C LEU A 54 8.26 -11.05 1.31
N ASN A 55 8.26 -12.17 2.03
CA ASN A 55 9.48 -12.67 2.71
C ASN A 55 10.59 -12.99 1.71
N ARG A 56 10.26 -13.66 0.61
CA ARG A 56 11.25 -13.92 -0.43
C ARG A 56 11.74 -12.62 -1.09
N TYR A 57 10.84 -11.65 -1.25
CA TYR A 57 11.22 -10.36 -1.81
C TYR A 57 12.19 -9.59 -0.89
N LEU A 58 11.98 -9.65 0.43
CA LEU A 58 12.90 -9.11 1.42
C LEU A 58 14.30 -9.74 1.31
N GLU A 59 14.39 -11.06 1.17
CA GLU A 59 15.68 -11.74 0.97
C GLU A 59 16.39 -11.26 -0.32
N TYR A 60 15.65 -10.97 -1.39
CA TYR A 60 16.23 -10.40 -2.61
C TYR A 60 16.76 -8.98 -2.44
N CYS A 61 16.25 -8.19 -1.49
CA CYS A 61 16.82 -6.88 -1.16
C CYS A 61 18.27 -6.97 -0.65
N LEU A 62 18.65 -8.12 -0.09
CA LEU A 62 20.00 -8.39 0.42
C LEU A 62 20.87 -9.21 -0.54
N ASP A 63 20.40 -9.45 -1.78
CA ASP A 63 21.16 -10.07 -2.86
C ASP A 63 21.44 -9.03 -3.98
N PRO A 64 22.68 -8.51 -4.09
CA PRO A 64 23.06 -7.53 -5.10
C PRO A 64 22.85 -7.98 -6.56
N LYS A 65 22.73 -9.29 -6.81
CA LYS A 65 22.43 -9.83 -8.15
C LYS A 65 20.95 -9.75 -8.50
N LYS A 66 20.07 -9.58 -7.51
CA LYS A 66 18.62 -9.45 -7.69
C LYS A 66 18.17 -8.01 -7.55
N ILE A 67 18.61 -7.31 -6.51
CA ILE A 67 18.27 -5.92 -6.24
C ILE A 67 19.55 -5.13 -5.99
N ARG A 68 19.73 -4.01 -6.70
CA ARG A 68 20.90 -3.15 -6.52
C ARG A 68 20.91 -2.60 -5.09
N LYS A 69 22.09 -2.48 -4.48
CA LYS A 69 22.21 -2.02 -3.08
C LYS A 69 21.50 -0.69 -2.81
N GLN A 70 21.53 0.24 -3.76
CA GLN A 70 20.88 1.56 -3.65
C GLN A 70 19.34 1.49 -3.67
N ASP A 71 18.76 0.44 -4.26
CA ASP A 71 17.30 0.25 -4.36
C ASP A 71 16.74 -0.59 -3.19
N ALA A 72 17.62 -1.20 -2.39
CA ALA A 72 17.21 -2.06 -1.29
C ALA A 72 16.39 -1.30 -0.25
N THR A 73 16.80 -0.08 0.13
CA THR A 73 16.08 0.73 1.13
C THR A 73 14.66 1.05 0.68
N SER A 74 14.49 1.57 -0.54
CA SER A 74 13.16 1.94 -1.08
C SER A 74 12.26 0.72 -1.24
N THR A 75 12.82 -0.43 -1.61
CA THR A 75 12.09 -1.69 -1.74
C THR A 75 11.60 -2.20 -0.39
N ILE A 76 12.45 -2.21 0.64
CA ILE A 76 12.06 -2.63 2.00
C ILE A 76 10.95 -1.72 2.55
N ILE A 77 11.06 -0.41 2.34
CA ILE A 77 10.03 0.57 2.75
C ILE A 77 8.70 0.33 2.00
N SER A 78 8.77 -0.05 0.73
CA SER A 78 7.59 -0.38 -0.08
C SER A 78 6.88 -1.63 0.43
N ILE A 79 7.64 -2.62 0.92
CA ILE A 79 7.09 -3.82 1.57
C ILE A 79 6.51 -3.46 2.94
N ALA A 80 7.18 -2.62 3.72
CA ALA A 80 6.70 -2.17 5.03
C ALA A 80 5.41 -1.32 4.96
N SER A 81 5.15 -0.69 3.83
CA SER A 81 3.91 0.05 3.57
C SER A 81 2.71 -0.86 3.31
N ASN A 82 2.93 -2.15 3.04
CA ASN A 82 1.88 -3.15 2.88
C ASN A 82 1.42 -3.66 4.25
N SER A 83 0.11 -3.73 4.50
CA SER A 83 -0.44 -4.24 5.77
C SER A 83 0.04 -5.66 6.13
N VAL A 84 0.28 -6.53 5.14
CA VAL A 84 0.81 -7.89 5.35
C VAL A 84 2.34 -7.86 5.46
N GLY A 85 2.99 -6.95 4.74
CA GLY A 85 4.46 -6.83 4.68
C GLY A 85 5.07 -6.07 5.85
N GLN A 86 4.28 -5.25 6.55
CA GLN A 86 4.75 -4.41 7.66
C GLN A 86 5.44 -5.23 8.77
N PRO A 87 4.81 -6.25 9.38
CA PRO A 87 5.47 -7.02 10.44
C PRO A 87 6.68 -7.78 9.89
N LEU A 88 6.57 -8.31 8.66
CA LEU A 88 7.65 -9.06 7.99
C LEU A 88 8.89 -8.19 7.76
N ALA A 89 8.69 -6.97 7.26
CA ALA A 89 9.78 -6.03 6.99
C ALA A 89 10.46 -5.55 8.27
N TRP A 90 9.68 -5.31 9.33
CA TRP A 90 10.23 -4.96 10.64
C TRP A 90 11.10 -6.08 11.21
N ASP A 91 10.58 -7.32 11.25
CA ASP A 91 11.33 -8.47 11.73
C ASP A 91 12.56 -8.77 10.88
N PHE A 92 12.48 -8.58 9.56
CA PHE A 92 13.59 -8.74 8.64
C PHE A 92 14.72 -7.73 8.91
N VAL A 93 14.39 -6.44 9.01
CA VAL A 93 15.38 -5.39 9.28
C VAL A 93 16.06 -5.62 10.62
N ARG A 94 15.29 -5.99 11.64
CA ARG A 94 15.80 -6.26 12.98
C ARG A 94 16.71 -7.50 13.01
N SER A 95 16.27 -8.61 12.45
CA SER A 95 17.03 -9.87 12.44
C SER A 95 18.30 -9.83 11.58
N ARG A 96 18.36 -8.92 10.60
CA ARG A 96 19.51 -8.74 9.70
C ARG A 96 20.26 -7.44 9.95
N TRP A 97 19.99 -6.74 11.05
CA TRP A 97 20.50 -5.38 11.28
C TRP A 97 22.02 -5.31 11.13
N ASP A 98 22.77 -6.20 11.77
CA ASP A 98 24.24 -6.20 11.69
C ASP A 98 24.75 -6.38 10.26
N TYR A 99 24.11 -7.25 9.48
CA TYR A 99 24.47 -7.45 8.08
C TYR A 99 24.15 -6.21 7.24
N ILE A 100 22.96 -5.63 7.40
CA ILE A 100 22.57 -4.39 6.71
C ILE A 100 23.53 -3.25 7.10
N PHE A 101 23.87 -3.14 8.39
CA PHE A 101 24.76 -2.12 8.90
C PHE A 101 26.15 -2.22 8.27
N ASN A 102 26.74 -3.42 8.26
CA ASN A 102 28.12 -3.62 7.80
C ASN A 102 28.24 -3.70 6.28
N GLU A 103 27.33 -4.40 5.59
CA GLU A 103 27.45 -4.65 4.14
C GLU A 103 26.76 -3.62 3.27
N TYR A 104 25.75 -2.93 3.81
CA TYR A 104 24.98 -1.90 3.11
C TYR A 104 25.27 -0.50 3.64
N GLY A 105 25.87 -0.34 4.83
CA GLY A 105 26.12 0.97 5.43
C GLY A 105 27.18 1.85 4.77
N GLY A 106 27.84 1.37 3.71
CA GLY A 106 28.71 2.18 2.86
C GLY A 106 27.94 2.89 1.73
N GLY A 107 28.25 4.17 1.47
CA GLY A 107 27.73 4.92 0.32
C GLY A 107 26.33 5.50 0.53
N SER A 108 25.40 5.22 -0.39
CA SER A 108 24.08 5.88 -0.49
C SER A 108 22.96 5.25 0.36
N PHE A 109 23.25 4.26 1.20
CA PHE A 109 22.23 3.60 2.00
C PHE A 109 21.77 4.49 3.17
N SER A 110 20.47 4.75 3.26
CA SER A 110 19.91 5.63 4.28
C SER A 110 19.31 4.83 5.45
N PHE A 111 20.07 4.64 6.53
CA PHE A 111 19.56 4.02 7.76
C PHE A 111 18.42 4.83 8.38
N GLY A 112 18.54 6.16 8.40
CA GLY A 112 17.48 7.02 8.91
C GLY A 112 16.19 6.92 8.08
N GLY A 113 16.33 6.86 6.75
CA GLY A 113 15.20 6.61 5.84
C GLY A 113 14.57 5.24 6.04
N LEU A 114 15.40 4.20 6.20
CA LEU A 114 14.95 2.84 6.48
C LEU A 114 14.14 2.77 7.78
N ILE A 115 14.72 3.23 8.89
CA ILE A 115 14.07 3.23 10.22
C ILE A 115 12.77 4.02 10.16
N SER A 116 12.80 5.23 9.57
CA SER A 116 11.61 6.06 9.45
C SER A 116 10.52 5.38 8.62
N GLY A 117 10.87 4.69 7.53
CA GLY A 117 9.91 4.01 6.68
C GLY A 117 9.28 2.77 7.33
N VAL A 118 10.11 1.88 7.90
CA VAL A 118 9.61 0.60 8.48
C VAL A 118 8.80 0.79 9.76
N THR A 119 9.08 1.85 10.52
CA THR A 119 8.36 2.18 11.76
C THR A 119 7.23 3.21 11.56
N ARG A 120 6.97 3.67 10.32
CA ARG A 120 5.99 4.76 10.04
C ARG A 120 4.60 4.46 10.60
N ARG A 121 4.19 3.19 10.60
CA ARG A 121 2.83 2.74 10.95
C ARG A 121 2.66 2.32 12.41
N PHE A 122 3.73 2.30 13.20
CA PHE A 122 3.65 1.89 14.61
C PHE A 122 2.71 2.79 15.40
N SER A 123 1.80 2.16 16.14
CA SER A 123 0.74 2.86 16.88
C SER A 123 0.24 2.09 18.10
N SER A 124 0.93 1.02 18.51
CA SER A 124 0.60 0.20 19.67
C SER A 124 1.70 0.18 20.72
N GLU A 125 1.32 -0.06 21.98
CA GLU A 125 2.24 -0.22 23.10
C GLU A 125 3.20 -1.40 22.90
N PHE A 126 2.73 -2.47 22.24
CA PHE A 126 3.55 -3.64 21.94
C PHE A 126 4.69 -3.28 20.99
N GLU A 127 4.37 -2.63 19.86
CA GLU A 127 5.39 -2.15 18.90
C GLU A 127 6.37 -1.19 19.57
N TYR A 128 5.87 -0.27 20.41
CA TYR A 128 6.72 0.68 21.14
C TYR A 128 7.72 -0.03 22.08
N LYS A 129 7.23 -0.99 22.88
CA LYS A 129 8.07 -1.74 23.82
C LYS A 129 9.08 -2.63 23.09
N GLN A 130 8.63 -3.33 22.06
CA GLN A 130 9.49 -4.18 21.24
C GLN A 130 10.59 -3.34 20.58
N PHE A 131 10.20 -2.25 19.93
CA PHE A 131 11.14 -1.29 19.36
C PHE A 131 12.11 -0.80 20.44
N LYS A 132 11.66 -0.30 21.59
CA LYS A 132 12.57 0.16 22.64
C LYS A 132 13.54 -0.91 23.16
N ALA A 133 13.10 -2.16 23.29
CA ALA A 133 13.92 -3.26 23.78
C ALA A 133 14.98 -3.71 22.76
N ASP A 134 14.58 -3.85 21.50
CA ASP A 134 15.46 -4.31 20.42
C ASP A 134 16.55 -3.28 20.07
N ASN A 135 16.34 -2.01 20.42
CA ASN A 135 17.28 -0.93 20.11
C ASN A 135 18.19 -0.50 21.28
N ALA A 136 18.42 -1.38 22.26
CA ALA A 136 19.45 -1.15 23.28
C ALA A 136 20.89 -1.21 22.72
N ALA A 137 21.07 -1.72 21.49
CA ALA A 137 22.33 -1.73 20.76
C ALA A 137 22.59 -0.39 20.05
N ASN A 138 23.85 -0.08 19.74
CA ASN A 138 24.25 1.19 19.10
C ASN A 138 23.90 1.19 17.59
N PHE A 139 22.98 2.06 17.16
CA PHE A 139 22.52 2.19 15.76
C PHE A 139 23.44 3.07 14.89
N GLY A 140 24.56 3.56 15.43
CA GLY A 140 25.48 4.43 14.73
C GLY A 140 24.76 5.67 14.17
N SER A 141 24.86 5.89 12.86
CA SER A 141 24.19 6.99 12.14
C SER A 141 22.65 6.91 12.15
N GLY A 142 22.06 5.79 12.52
CA GLY A 142 20.61 5.60 12.66
C GLY A 142 20.01 6.10 13.98
N THR A 143 20.82 6.45 14.97
CA THR A 143 20.37 6.74 16.35
C THR A 143 19.36 7.90 16.42
N ALA A 144 19.60 9.00 15.72
CA ALA A 144 18.66 10.13 15.72
C ALA A 144 17.30 9.76 15.09
N ALA A 145 17.31 8.96 14.01
CA ALA A 145 16.09 8.50 13.37
C ALA A 145 15.30 7.51 14.24
N LEU A 146 16.00 6.75 15.07
CA LEU A 146 15.41 5.86 16.06
C LEU A 146 14.62 6.62 17.12
N GLU A 147 15.23 7.64 17.73
CA GLU A 147 14.59 8.48 18.73
C GLU A 147 13.34 9.17 18.15
N GLN A 148 13.47 9.71 16.93
CA GLN A 148 12.33 10.30 16.22
C GLN A 148 11.22 9.29 15.94
N ALA A 149 11.56 8.05 15.58
CA ALA A 149 10.60 6.99 15.36
C ALA A 149 9.88 6.58 16.67
N LEU A 150 10.57 6.56 17.81
CA LEU A 150 9.97 6.30 19.12
C LEU A 150 8.99 7.41 19.53
N GLU A 151 9.37 8.67 19.35
CA GLU A 151 8.48 9.81 19.64
C GLU A 151 7.26 9.83 18.71
N ARG A 152 7.46 9.55 17.41
CA ARG A 152 6.35 9.39 16.47
C ARG A 152 5.41 8.26 16.88
N THR A 153 5.94 7.13 17.35
CA THR A 153 5.12 6.00 17.80
C THR A 153 4.24 6.40 18.98
N LYS A 154 4.78 7.14 19.97
CA LYS A 154 3.99 7.70 21.07
C LYS A 154 2.90 8.65 20.57
N ALA A 155 3.24 9.53 19.63
CA ALA A 155 2.28 10.45 19.04
C ALA A 155 1.15 9.71 18.30
N ASN A 156 1.49 8.67 17.53
CA ASN A 156 0.53 7.81 16.83
C ASN A 156 -0.40 7.08 17.81
N MET A 157 0.15 6.51 18.89
CA MET A 157 -0.65 5.86 19.95
C MET A 157 -1.66 6.83 20.57
N LYS A 158 -1.20 8.04 20.92
CA LYS A 158 -2.07 9.10 21.47
C LYS A 158 -3.15 9.49 20.45
N TRP A 159 -2.79 9.64 19.19
CA TRP A 159 -3.74 9.97 18.13
C TRP A 159 -4.80 8.87 17.96
N VAL A 160 -4.41 7.60 17.93
CA VAL A 160 -5.34 6.47 17.84
C VAL A 160 -6.27 6.43 19.06
N ALA A 161 -5.74 6.61 20.27
CA ALA A 161 -6.54 6.62 21.48
C ALA A 161 -7.63 7.71 21.47
N LEU A 162 -7.32 8.90 20.95
CA LEU A 162 -8.25 10.04 20.91
C LEU A 162 -9.22 9.98 19.72
N ASN A 163 -8.78 9.49 18.56
CA ASN A 163 -9.51 9.66 17.29
C ASN A 163 -10.14 8.39 16.75
N LYS A 164 -9.76 7.19 17.23
CA LYS A 164 -10.26 5.92 16.69
C LYS A 164 -11.79 5.84 16.69
N LYS A 165 -12.42 6.18 17.82
CA LYS A 165 -13.88 6.12 17.96
C LYS A 165 -14.59 7.22 17.14
N PRO A 166 -14.25 8.52 17.27
CA PRO A 166 -14.88 9.57 16.47
C PRO A 166 -14.80 9.33 14.96
N VAL A 167 -13.64 8.86 14.48
CA VAL A 167 -13.44 8.56 13.05
C VAL A 167 -14.28 7.37 12.61
N LEU A 168 -14.35 6.31 13.41
CA LEU A 168 -15.20 5.15 13.11
C LEU A 168 -16.68 5.54 13.05
N ASP A 169 -17.16 6.26 14.07
CA ASP A 169 -18.55 6.70 14.16
C ASP A 169 -18.91 7.58 12.93
N TRP A 170 -18.00 8.47 12.49
CA TRP A 170 -18.18 9.28 11.29
C TRP A 170 -18.28 8.44 10.00
N PHE A 171 -17.42 7.44 9.82
CA PHE A 171 -17.48 6.55 8.66
C PHE A 171 -18.78 5.73 8.63
N GLU A 172 -19.24 5.23 9.77
CA GLU A 172 -20.48 4.45 9.85
C GLU A 172 -21.72 5.29 9.50
N ILE A 173 -21.75 6.55 9.92
CA ILE A 173 -22.82 7.49 9.55
C ILE A 173 -22.82 7.72 8.04
N LYS A 174 -21.66 8.04 7.45
CA LYS A 174 -21.55 8.31 6.02
C LYS A 174 -21.88 7.10 5.15
N HIS A 175 -21.47 5.90 5.56
CA HIS A 175 -21.84 4.68 4.86
C HIS A 175 -23.37 4.46 4.83
N LYS A 176 -24.06 4.74 5.93
CA LYS A 176 -25.52 4.61 6.02
C LYS A 176 -26.24 5.63 5.13
N GLU A 177 -25.78 6.88 5.12
CA GLU A 177 -26.30 7.93 4.23
C GLU A 177 -26.21 7.50 2.75
N THR A 178 -25.02 7.10 2.29
CA THR A 178 -24.79 6.66 0.89
C THR A 178 -25.62 5.42 0.51
N SER A 179 -25.83 4.50 1.45
CA SER A 179 -26.64 3.29 1.20
C SER A 179 -28.13 3.65 1.06
N SER A 180 -28.64 4.58 1.89
CA SER A 180 -30.04 5.02 1.84
C SER A 180 -30.38 5.88 0.62
N GLU A 181 -29.41 6.62 0.08
CA GLU A 181 -29.58 7.45 -1.10
C GLU A 181 -29.63 6.60 -2.39
N HIS A 182 -28.98 5.43 -2.37
CA HIS A 182 -29.05 4.44 -3.45
C HIS A 182 -30.40 3.72 -3.52
N ASP A 183 -31.06 3.54 -2.36
CA ASP A 183 -32.39 2.91 -2.28
C ASP A 183 -33.56 3.86 -2.63
N MET A 184 -33.34 5.19 -2.62
CA MET A 184 -34.35 6.18 -3.03
C MET A 184 -34.35 6.54 -4.51
N ASN A 185 -33.44 5.98 -5.32
CA ASN A 185 -33.29 6.36 -6.73
C ASN A 185 -33.49 5.22 -7.74
N ILE A 186 -34.41 4.29 -7.43
CA ILE A 186 -35.00 3.40 -8.44
C ILE A 186 -36.35 3.99 -8.88
N PRO A 187 -36.45 4.64 -10.07
CA PRO A 187 -37.75 4.91 -10.66
C PRO A 187 -38.40 3.56 -10.98
N ASP A 188 -39.60 3.35 -10.47
CA ASP A 188 -40.45 2.22 -10.81
C ASP A 188 -40.73 2.19 -12.33
N LYS A 189 -39.90 1.45 -13.08
CA LYS A 189 -40.04 1.27 -14.53
C LYS A 189 -41.14 0.25 -14.91
N ARG A 190 -42.14 -0.01 -14.05
CA ARG A 190 -43.28 -0.86 -14.41
C ARG A 190 -44.56 -0.13 -14.80
N ALA A 191 -44.60 1.21 -14.77
CA ALA A 191 -45.80 1.96 -15.17
C ALA A 191 -45.84 2.47 -16.63
N ALA A 192 -44.87 2.13 -17.49
CA ALA A 192 -44.79 2.67 -18.86
C ALA A 192 -44.88 1.61 -19.97
N LEU A 193 -45.64 0.53 -19.77
CA LEU A 193 -46.07 -0.35 -20.87
C LEU A 193 -47.52 -0.02 -21.26
N GLY A 194 -47.70 1.22 -21.72
CA GLY A 194 -48.90 1.68 -22.41
C GLY A 194 -48.54 2.09 -23.84
N SER A 195 -48.92 1.23 -24.79
CA SER A 195 -49.11 1.51 -26.22
C SER A 195 -47.93 2.11 -27.02
N CYS A 196 -47.19 1.26 -27.73
CA CYS A 196 -46.67 1.62 -29.06
C CYS A 196 -46.78 0.44 -30.04
N SER A 197 -47.50 0.74 -31.13
CA SER A 197 -47.82 -0.09 -32.28
C SER A 197 -46.58 -0.47 -33.08
N TRP A 198 -46.47 -1.75 -33.45
CA TRP A 198 -45.52 -2.23 -34.45
C TRP A 198 -45.92 -1.70 -35.84
N ARG A 199 -45.00 -1.06 -36.56
CA ARG A 199 -45.05 -0.98 -38.02
C ARG A 199 -43.64 -1.16 -38.57
N GLU A 200 -43.51 -2.21 -39.37
CA GLU A 200 -42.32 -2.59 -40.14
C GLU A 200 -41.90 -1.47 -41.10
N SER A 201 -40.59 -1.20 -41.20
CA SER A 201 -39.88 -0.94 -42.46
C SER A 201 -38.38 -0.69 -42.22
N LEU A 202 -37.56 -1.59 -42.79
CA LEU A 202 -36.22 -1.36 -43.37
C LEU A 202 -34.99 -1.18 -42.46
N LEU A 203 -34.15 -2.23 -42.46
CA LEU A 203 -32.70 -2.28 -42.18
C LEU A 203 -31.87 -1.39 -43.17
N PRO A 204 -30.54 -1.16 -43.01
CA PRO A 204 -29.56 -1.87 -42.15
C PRO A 204 -28.51 -0.98 -41.41
N ALA A 205 -27.96 -1.51 -40.32
CA ALA A 205 -26.50 -1.70 -40.09
C ALA A 205 -26.17 -1.82 -38.59
N GLY A 206 -25.49 -2.92 -38.24
CA GLY A 206 -24.52 -2.93 -37.14
C GLY A 206 -25.04 -3.17 -35.73
N CYS A 207 -25.50 -4.38 -35.44
CA CYS A 207 -25.49 -4.91 -34.08
C CYS A 207 -24.21 -5.74 -33.89
N SER A 208 -23.35 -5.40 -32.94
CA SER A 208 -22.39 -6.32 -32.35
C SER A 208 -22.06 -5.91 -30.91
N SER A 209 -22.55 -6.77 -30.01
CA SER A 209 -22.08 -7.10 -28.65
C SER A 209 -22.12 -6.05 -27.53
N LEU A 210 -23.10 -6.26 -26.65
CA LEU A 210 -23.02 -6.08 -25.19
C LEU A 210 -21.68 -6.62 -24.62
N SER A 211 -21.12 -5.96 -23.60
CA SER A 211 -21.27 -6.40 -22.20
C SER A 211 -20.39 -5.63 -21.20
N ALA A 212 -21.02 -5.29 -20.08
CA ALA A 212 -20.48 -5.07 -18.73
C ALA A 212 -19.75 -3.74 -18.43
N ASP A 213 -20.53 -2.78 -17.91
CA ASP A 213 -20.07 -1.79 -16.93
C ASP A 213 -19.50 -2.48 -15.67
N PRO A 214 -18.39 -1.98 -15.11
CA PRO A 214 -18.12 -2.09 -13.68
C PRO A 214 -18.28 -0.71 -13.04
N GLY A 215 -19.39 -0.56 -12.31
CA GLY A 215 -19.65 0.58 -11.45
C GLY A 215 -18.62 0.70 -10.32
N THR A 216 -18.20 1.95 -10.11
CA THR A 216 -18.02 2.63 -8.81
C THR A 216 -17.53 1.76 -7.64
N ALA A 217 -16.22 1.57 -7.56
CA ALA A 217 -15.56 1.21 -6.30
C ALA A 217 -15.03 2.49 -5.63
N ALA A 218 -15.59 2.83 -4.47
CA ALA A 218 -15.16 3.94 -3.64
C ALA A 218 -13.68 3.78 -3.23
N ASP A 219 -12.93 4.85 -3.44
CA ASP A 219 -11.48 4.90 -3.39
C ASP A 219 -10.97 5.17 -1.95
N PHE A 220 -10.56 4.11 -1.24
CA PHE A 220 -9.91 4.22 0.08
C PHE A 220 -8.47 4.77 -0.01
N GLY A 221 -7.89 4.92 -1.21
CA GLY A 221 -6.51 5.37 -1.40
C GLY A 221 -6.34 6.89 -1.41
N VAL A 222 -7.39 7.64 -1.74
CA VAL A 222 -7.37 9.12 -1.84
C VAL A 222 -7.46 9.79 -0.45
N LEU A 223 -7.96 9.07 0.55
CA LEU A 223 -8.23 9.59 1.90
C LEU A 223 -6.99 9.92 2.74
N GLU A 224 -5.84 9.26 2.54
CA GLU A 224 -4.62 9.61 3.31
C GLU A 224 -3.96 10.91 2.83
N GLN A 225 -4.24 11.33 1.58
CA GLN A 225 -3.63 12.52 0.97
C GLN A 225 -4.48 13.79 1.15
N ILE A 226 -5.81 13.64 1.27
CA ILE A 226 -6.72 14.77 1.56
C ILE A 226 -6.70 15.17 3.05
N LEU A 227 -6.56 14.21 3.98
CA LEU A 227 -6.55 14.50 5.43
C LEU A 227 -5.30 15.25 5.93
N MET A 228 -4.19 15.25 5.18
CA MET A 228 -2.98 16.00 5.52
C MET A 228 -3.05 17.49 5.14
N LEU A 229 -3.98 17.90 4.26
CA LEU A 229 -4.10 19.28 3.78
C LEU A 229 -5.20 20.10 4.48
N SER A 230 -5.97 19.51 5.38
CA SER A 230 -7.13 20.17 6.03
C SER A 230 -7.04 20.24 7.56
N ALA A 231 -5.91 19.89 8.17
CA ALA A 231 -5.74 20.06 9.61
C ALA A 231 -5.69 21.56 9.98
N PRO A 232 -6.59 22.06 10.86
CA PRO A 232 -6.56 23.46 11.29
C PRO A 232 -5.28 23.74 12.09
N LYS A 233 -4.60 24.85 11.77
CA LYS A 233 -3.46 25.33 12.55
C LYS A 233 -3.89 25.60 14.00
N PRO A 234 -3.10 25.19 15.01
CA PRO A 234 -3.41 25.51 16.40
C PRO A 234 -3.36 27.02 16.63
N PRO A 235 -4.24 27.58 17.49
CA PRO A 235 -4.25 29.00 17.80
C PRO A 235 -2.98 29.39 18.58
N ARG A 236 -2.52 30.64 18.39
CA ARG A 236 -1.35 31.22 19.07
C ARG A 236 -1.59 31.40 20.56
#